data_AF-G1ARD2-F1
#
_entry.id   AF-G1ARD2-F1
#
_cell.length_a   1.000
_cell.length_b   1.000
_cell.length_c   1.000
_cell.angle_alpha   90.00
_cell.angle_beta   90.00
_cell.angle_gamma   90.00
#
_symmetry.space_group_name_H-M   'P 1'
#
loop_
_entity.id
_entity.type
_entity.pdbx_description
1 polymer ?
#
loop_
_entity_poly.entity_id
_entity_poly.type
_entity_poly.pdbx_seq_one_letter_code
_entity_poly.pdbx_strand_id
1 'polypeptide(L)'
;MIFGEVGPMIPEAFKKDREKMFPERPFNYEQMKAAIPAFKDQWRAHADFLEAQLQDGRNFLHGDGATVDDAHCHMNIWFLKSFFAPTAESLLKEFPRVTTWYARVCAIGHGTHTPLDSKEALTIAKSATSTAVARVDEHDPNGRKPGDRVAVMPDDYGRDPVVGELVYSTAQEIAIKRNDPAAGDVVVHFPRAGFLVVSA
;
A
#
# COMPACT_ATOMS: atom_id res chain seq x y z
N MET A 1 -15.90 -5.87 4.63
CA MET A 1 -17.06 -5.95 3.70
C MET A 1 -16.85 -6.99 2.62
N ILE A 2 -15.91 -6.82 1.68
CA ILE A 2 -15.76 -7.70 0.50
C ILE A 2 -15.68 -9.20 0.86
N PHE A 3 -14.73 -9.62 1.70
CA PHE A 3 -14.59 -11.03 2.06
C PHE A 3 -15.77 -11.61 2.84
N GLY A 4 -16.59 -10.79 3.51
CA GLY A 4 -17.84 -11.22 4.13
C GLY A 4 -18.96 -11.50 3.11
N GLU A 5 -18.82 -11.02 1.88
CA GLU A 5 -19.77 -11.22 0.78
C GLU A 5 -19.31 -12.35 -0.15
N VAL A 6 -18.01 -12.43 -0.45
CA VAL A 6 -17.45 -13.41 -1.41
C VAL A 6 -16.63 -14.54 -0.77
N GLY A 7 -16.53 -14.59 0.56
CA GLY A 7 -15.66 -15.54 1.28
C GLY A 7 -15.72 -17.02 0.86
N PRO A 8 -16.90 -17.60 0.53
CA PRO A 8 -16.99 -18.98 0.04
C PRO A 8 -16.35 -19.19 -1.33
N MET A 9 -16.24 -18.13 -2.14
CA MET A 9 -15.65 -18.16 -3.49
C MET A 9 -14.13 -17.95 -3.48
N ILE A 10 -13.56 -17.55 -2.35
CA ILE A 10 -12.12 -17.30 -2.22
C ILE A 10 -11.36 -18.64 -2.19
N PRO A 11 -10.36 -18.85 -3.07
CA PRO A 11 -9.58 -20.08 -3.11
C PRO A 11 -8.89 -20.37 -1.77
N GLU A 12 -8.81 -21.64 -1.40
CA GLU A 12 -8.22 -22.06 -0.13
C GLU A 12 -6.75 -21.66 0.01
N ALA A 13 -5.99 -21.74 -1.09
CA ALA A 13 -4.59 -21.28 -1.11
C ALA A 13 -4.46 -19.80 -0.76
N PHE A 14 -5.40 -18.96 -1.22
CA PHE A 14 -5.43 -17.53 -0.90
C PHE A 14 -5.74 -17.30 0.58
N LYS A 15 -6.71 -18.02 1.14
CA LYS A 15 -7.06 -17.91 2.58
C LYS A 15 -5.85 -18.23 3.45
N LYS A 16 -5.20 -19.36 3.20
CA LYS A 16 -3.99 -19.79 3.93
C LYS A 16 -2.84 -18.81 3.80
N ASP A 17 -2.67 -18.22 2.62
CA ASP A 17 -1.66 -17.18 2.41
C ASP A 17 -1.94 -15.93 3.27
N ARG A 18 -3.20 -15.45 3.28
CA ARG A 18 -3.60 -14.32 4.12
C ARG A 18 -3.52 -14.61 5.61
N GLU A 19 -3.82 -15.83 6.04
CA GLU A 19 -3.65 -16.22 7.45
C GLU A 19 -2.18 -16.23 7.88
N LYS A 20 -1.25 -16.64 6.99
CA LYS A 20 0.19 -16.53 7.28
C LYS A 20 0.64 -15.07 7.37
N MET A 21 0.09 -14.21 6.52
CA MET A 21 0.39 -12.77 6.52
C MET A 21 -0.18 -12.05 7.75
N PHE A 22 -1.32 -12.52 8.27
CA PHE A 22 -2.01 -12.01 9.45
C PHE A 22 -2.27 -13.11 10.49
N PRO A 23 -1.25 -13.61 11.21
CA PRO A 23 -1.41 -14.74 12.12
C PRO A 23 -2.44 -14.52 13.24
N GLU A 24 -2.63 -13.25 13.63
CA GLU A 24 -3.57 -12.84 14.68
C GLU A 24 -5.02 -12.70 14.17
N ARG A 25 -5.24 -12.76 12.85
CA ARG A 25 -6.56 -12.57 12.22
C ARG A 25 -6.85 -13.73 11.26
N PRO A 26 -7.38 -14.86 11.77
CA PRO A 26 -7.71 -16.00 10.91
C PRO A 26 -8.76 -15.62 9.86
N PHE A 27 -8.77 -16.31 8.72
CA PHE A 27 -9.73 -16.06 7.65
C PHE A 27 -11.09 -16.67 8.02
N ASN A 28 -11.83 -15.99 8.89
CA ASN A 28 -13.14 -16.42 9.36
C ASN A 28 -14.25 -15.72 8.59
N TYR A 29 -14.83 -16.42 7.60
CA TYR A 29 -15.91 -15.89 6.78
C TYR A 29 -17.14 -15.48 7.59
N GLU A 30 -17.59 -16.29 8.56
CA GLU A 30 -18.80 -15.99 9.34
C GLU A 30 -18.62 -14.72 10.18
N GLN A 31 -17.45 -14.54 10.81
CA GLN A 31 -17.13 -13.31 11.53
C GLN A 31 -17.04 -12.10 10.59
N MET A 32 -16.37 -12.24 9.43
CA MET A 32 -16.27 -11.17 8.43
C MET A 32 -17.64 -10.77 7.88
N LYS A 33 -18.54 -11.73 7.68
CA LYS A 33 -19.93 -11.50 7.26
C LYS A 33 -20.74 -10.82 8.35
N ALA A 34 -20.65 -11.29 9.59
CA ALA A 34 -21.34 -10.69 10.73
C ALA A 34 -20.91 -9.22 10.97
N ALA A 35 -19.66 -8.87 10.64
CA ALA A 35 -19.13 -7.51 10.79
C ALA A 35 -19.55 -6.54 9.66
N ILE A 36 -20.20 -7.01 8.59
CA ILE A 36 -20.57 -6.15 7.44
C ILE A 36 -21.35 -4.90 7.84
N PRO A 37 -22.41 -4.97 8.68
CA PRO A 37 -23.18 -3.78 9.05
C PRO A 37 -22.29 -2.69 9.68
N ALA A 38 -21.46 -3.05 10.66
CA ALA A 38 -20.54 -2.11 11.30
C ALA A 38 -19.55 -1.50 10.29
N PHE A 39 -19.05 -2.28 9.33
CA PHE A 39 -18.16 -1.75 8.30
C PHE A 39 -18.88 -0.87 7.27
N LYS A 40 -20.18 -1.06 7.03
CA LYS A 40 -20.97 -0.12 6.21
C LYS A 40 -21.11 1.24 6.91
N ASP A 41 -21.30 1.25 8.23
CA ASP A 41 -21.34 2.48 9.02
C ASP A 41 -20.01 3.24 8.93
N GLN A 42 -18.88 2.53 9.11
CA GLN A 42 -17.53 3.13 8.99
C GLN A 42 -17.28 3.66 7.57
N TRP A 43 -17.60 2.86 6.55
CA TRP A 43 -17.40 3.29 5.17
C TRP A 43 -18.23 4.53 4.84
N ARG A 44 -19.50 4.58 5.28
CA ARG A 44 -20.39 5.73 5.08
C ARG A 44 -19.82 6.99 5.74
N ALA A 45 -19.32 6.89 6.97
CA ALA A 45 -18.70 8.02 7.67
C ALA A 45 -17.46 8.55 6.92
N HIS A 46 -16.59 7.66 6.43
CA HIS A 46 -15.42 8.08 5.67
C HIS A 46 -15.77 8.68 4.30
N ALA A 47 -16.80 8.17 3.63
CA ALA A 47 -17.31 8.78 2.40
C ALA A 47 -17.86 10.19 2.65
N ASP A 48 -18.54 10.40 3.78
CA ASP A 48 -19.05 11.72 4.17
C ASP A 48 -17.93 12.74 4.44
N PHE A 49 -16.78 12.32 4.99
CA PHE A 49 -15.62 13.21 5.13
C PHE A 49 -15.15 13.76 3.78
N LEU A 50 -15.11 12.90 2.75
CA LEU A 50 -14.76 13.33 1.39
C LEU A 50 -15.86 14.20 0.78
N GLU A 51 -17.11 13.82 0.94
CA GLU A 51 -18.27 14.58 0.44
C GLU A 51 -18.30 16.00 1.02
N ALA A 52 -17.99 16.14 2.32
CA ALA A 52 -17.89 17.42 3.02
C ALA A 52 -16.67 18.22 2.57
N GLN A 53 -15.51 17.59 2.36
CA GLN A 53 -14.33 18.29 1.85
C GLN A 53 -14.54 18.84 0.43
N LEU A 54 -15.30 18.13 -0.40
CA LEU A 54 -15.60 18.51 -1.79
C LEU A 54 -16.76 19.52 -1.90
N GLN A 55 -17.37 19.95 -0.80
CA GLN A 55 -18.60 20.77 -0.81
C GLN A 55 -18.43 22.14 -1.49
N ASP A 56 -17.20 22.66 -1.54
CA ASP A 56 -16.87 23.94 -2.16
C ASP A 56 -16.68 23.85 -3.69
N GLY A 57 -16.86 22.67 -4.27
CA GLY A 57 -16.79 22.45 -5.71
C GLY A 57 -15.39 22.25 -6.26
N ARG A 58 -14.37 22.10 -5.40
CA ARG A 58 -13.01 21.76 -5.84
C ARG A 58 -12.95 20.48 -6.68
N ASN A 59 -11.98 20.41 -7.59
CA ASN A 59 -11.82 19.28 -8.50
C ASN A 59 -11.23 18.04 -7.80
N PHE A 60 -10.24 18.25 -6.95
CA PHE A 60 -9.49 17.25 -6.20
C PHE A 60 -9.39 17.66 -4.74
N LEU A 61 -8.92 16.76 -3.86
CA LEU A 61 -8.97 16.97 -2.41
C LEU A 61 -8.27 18.26 -1.96
N HIS A 62 -7.19 18.66 -2.66
CA HIS A 62 -6.39 19.85 -2.37
C HIS A 62 -6.52 20.99 -3.40
N GLY A 63 -7.56 20.98 -4.24
CA GLY A 63 -7.82 22.05 -5.21
C GLY A 63 -7.93 21.53 -6.65
N ASP A 64 -7.20 22.13 -7.57
CA ASP A 64 -7.34 21.84 -9.02
C ASP A 64 -6.44 20.71 -9.54
N GLY A 65 -5.39 20.35 -8.81
CA GLY A 65 -4.49 19.26 -9.15
C GLY A 65 -4.73 18.04 -8.27
N ALA A 66 -4.72 16.85 -8.88
CA ALA A 66 -4.71 15.59 -8.14
C ALA A 66 -3.41 15.45 -7.34
N THR A 67 -3.53 14.89 -6.14
CA THR A 67 -2.42 14.62 -5.22
C THR A 67 -2.37 13.14 -4.85
N VAL A 68 -1.35 12.75 -4.07
CA VAL A 68 -1.26 11.39 -3.52
C VAL A 68 -2.46 11.06 -2.61
N ASP A 69 -3.05 12.06 -1.97
CA ASP A 69 -4.21 11.89 -1.10
C ASP A 69 -5.44 11.48 -1.91
N ASP A 70 -5.59 12.01 -3.13
CA ASP A 70 -6.66 11.59 -4.03
C ASP A 70 -6.54 10.12 -4.38
N ALA A 71 -5.32 9.64 -4.69
CA ALA A 71 -5.06 8.23 -4.97
C ALA A 71 -5.33 7.35 -3.74
N HIS A 72 -4.91 7.80 -2.55
CA HIS A 72 -5.10 7.07 -1.29
C HIS A 72 -6.58 6.90 -0.94
N CYS A 73 -7.37 7.97 -1.02
CA CYS A 73 -8.81 7.91 -0.77
C CYS A 73 -9.55 7.14 -1.88
N HIS A 74 -9.17 7.34 -3.14
CA HIS A 74 -9.80 6.69 -4.29
C HIS A 74 -9.70 5.16 -4.22
N MET A 75 -8.55 4.64 -3.79
CA MET A 75 -8.30 3.19 -3.70
C MET A 75 -9.37 2.46 -2.88
N ASN A 76 -9.81 3.02 -1.76
CA ASN A 76 -10.79 2.39 -0.88
C ASN A 76 -12.18 2.26 -1.54
N ILE A 77 -12.60 3.28 -2.29
CA ILE A 77 -13.87 3.28 -3.03
C ILE A 77 -13.75 2.38 -4.26
N TRP A 78 -12.65 2.48 -5.00
CA TRP A 78 -12.35 1.63 -6.15
C TRP A 78 -12.38 0.16 -5.76
N PHE A 79 -11.71 -0.21 -4.68
CA PHE A 79 -11.64 -1.62 -4.24
C PHE A 79 -13.03 -2.18 -3.92
N LEU A 80 -13.88 -1.43 -3.20
CA LEU A 80 -15.26 -1.86 -2.95
C LEU A 80 -16.06 -1.95 -4.26
N LYS A 81 -15.93 -0.98 -5.16
CA LYS A 81 -16.66 -0.96 -6.43
C LYS A 81 -16.23 -2.08 -7.38
N SER A 82 -14.93 -2.40 -7.46
CA SER A 82 -14.38 -3.44 -8.33
C SER A 82 -14.82 -4.85 -7.92
N PHE A 83 -14.89 -5.12 -6.61
CA PHE A 83 -15.23 -6.46 -6.12
C PHE A 83 -16.70 -6.61 -5.72
N PHE A 84 -17.40 -5.50 -5.44
CA PHE A 84 -18.80 -5.54 -5.04
C PHE A 84 -19.58 -4.27 -5.42
N ALA A 85 -19.69 -4.03 -6.73
CA ALA A 85 -20.35 -2.87 -7.32
C ALA A 85 -21.74 -2.56 -6.75
N PRO A 86 -22.67 -3.53 -6.53
CA PRO A 86 -24.01 -3.21 -6.03
C PRO A 86 -24.01 -2.54 -4.65
N THR A 87 -23.14 -2.96 -3.72
CA THR A 87 -23.03 -2.32 -2.40
C THR A 87 -22.36 -0.97 -2.50
N ALA A 88 -21.28 -0.85 -3.27
CA ALA A 88 -20.63 0.44 -3.51
C ALA A 88 -21.63 1.46 -4.07
N GLU A 89 -22.39 1.09 -5.09
CA GLU A 89 -23.39 1.94 -5.74
C GLU A 89 -24.54 2.29 -4.79
N SER A 90 -24.99 1.34 -3.97
CA SER A 90 -26.01 1.63 -2.96
C SER A 90 -25.55 2.66 -1.94
N LEU A 91 -24.31 2.56 -1.46
CA LEU A 91 -23.75 3.47 -0.46
C LEU A 91 -23.40 4.84 -1.06
N LEU A 92 -22.92 4.88 -2.31
CA LEU A 92 -22.53 6.13 -2.99
C LEU A 92 -23.70 7.02 -3.41
N LYS A 93 -24.96 6.52 -3.40
CA LYS A 93 -26.15 7.32 -3.75
C LYS A 93 -26.30 8.61 -2.93
N GLU A 94 -25.82 8.60 -1.69
CA GLU A 94 -25.86 9.76 -0.79
C GLU A 94 -24.73 10.77 -1.06
N PHE A 95 -23.69 10.38 -1.83
CA PHE A 95 -22.44 11.13 -1.99
C PHE A 95 -22.16 11.49 -3.46
N PRO A 96 -22.94 12.41 -4.06
CA PRO A 96 -22.79 12.79 -5.47
C PRO A 96 -21.46 13.51 -5.78
N ARG A 97 -20.89 14.27 -4.83
CA ARG A 97 -19.59 14.93 -5.05
C ARG A 97 -18.46 13.90 -5.05
N VAL A 98 -18.49 12.93 -4.14
CA VAL A 98 -17.57 11.80 -4.13
C VAL A 98 -17.67 11.01 -5.43
N THR A 99 -18.89 10.74 -5.92
CA THR A 99 -19.08 10.03 -7.19
C THR A 99 -18.44 10.78 -8.37
N THR A 100 -18.60 12.11 -8.41
CA THR A 100 -18.03 12.94 -9.47
C THR A 100 -16.50 13.03 -9.35
N TRP A 101 -15.99 13.23 -8.14
CA TRP A 101 -14.55 13.23 -7.84
C TRP A 101 -13.90 11.88 -8.19
N TYR A 102 -14.52 10.76 -7.81
CA TYR A 102 -14.06 9.41 -8.14
C TYR A 102 -13.89 9.23 -9.66
N ALA A 103 -14.86 9.69 -10.45
CA ALA A 103 -14.78 9.64 -11.91
C ALA A 103 -13.62 10.48 -12.46
N ARG A 104 -13.33 11.64 -11.87
CA ARG A 104 -12.17 12.46 -12.25
C ARG A 104 -10.85 11.76 -11.95
N VAL A 105 -10.71 11.13 -10.77
CA VAL A 105 -9.50 10.38 -10.43
C VAL A 105 -9.32 9.17 -11.36
N CYS A 106 -10.40 8.44 -11.69
CA CYS A 106 -10.37 7.37 -12.69
C CYS A 106 -9.89 7.85 -14.07
N ALA A 107 -10.29 9.06 -14.49
CA ALA A 107 -9.95 9.62 -15.79
C ALA A 107 -8.46 9.97 -15.96
N ILE A 108 -7.68 10.05 -14.87
CA ILE A 108 -6.21 10.21 -14.93
C ILE A 108 -5.58 9.01 -15.67
N GLY A 109 -6.16 7.82 -15.54
CA GLY A 109 -5.68 6.61 -16.19
C GLY A 109 -4.36 6.09 -15.61
N HIS A 110 -3.72 5.17 -16.34
CA HIS A 110 -2.52 4.44 -15.87
C HIS A 110 -1.27 4.74 -16.72
N GLY A 111 -1.30 5.79 -17.54
CA GLY A 111 -0.24 6.10 -18.49
C GLY A 111 -0.04 5.02 -19.57
N THR A 112 1.15 4.99 -20.16
CA THR A 112 1.56 3.98 -21.14
C THR A 112 2.50 2.98 -20.48
N HIS A 113 2.21 1.69 -20.64
CA HIS A 113 3.06 0.61 -20.12
C HIS A 113 3.46 -0.34 -21.24
N THR A 114 4.62 -0.96 -21.10
CA THR A 114 5.07 -2.07 -21.93
C THR A 114 5.31 -3.27 -21.01
N PRO A 115 4.72 -4.45 -21.29
CA PRO A 115 4.98 -5.65 -20.50
C PRO A 115 6.46 -6.00 -20.45
N LEU A 116 6.94 -6.47 -19.30
CA LEU A 116 8.31 -6.94 -19.07
C LEU A 116 8.24 -8.29 -18.35
N ASP A 117 8.99 -9.29 -18.83
CA ASP A 117 9.02 -10.58 -18.15
C ASP A 117 9.80 -10.50 -16.83
N SER A 118 9.38 -11.31 -15.85
CA SER A 118 10.03 -11.37 -14.54
C SER A 118 11.53 -11.72 -14.59
N LYS A 119 11.96 -12.58 -15.53
CA LYS A 119 13.37 -12.95 -15.70
C LYS A 119 14.17 -11.83 -16.36
N GLU A 120 13.54 -11.10 -17.27
CA GLU A 120 14.15 -9.91 -17.88
C GLU A 120 14.37 -8.82 -16.82
N ALA A 121 13.41 -8.60 -15.92
CA ALA A 121 13.56 -7.68 -14.79
C ALA A 121 14.74 -8.05 -13.88
N LEU A 122 14.92 -9.34 -13.55
CA LEU A 122 16.07 -9.83 -12.79
C LEU A 122 17.40 -9.63 -13.54
N THR A 123 17.40 -9.84 -14.87
CA THR A 123 18.57 -9.60 -15.72
C THR A 123 18.98 -8.14 -15.72
N ILE A 124 17.99 -7.23 -15.78
CA ILE A 124 18.23 -5.78 -15.66
C ILE A 124 18.80 -5.45 -14.29
N ALA A 125 18.20 -5.93 -13.21
CA ALA A 125 18.70 -5.68 -11.85
C ALA A 125 20.16 -6.13 -11.67
N LYS A 126 20.49 -7.33 -12.17
CA LYS A 126 21.83 -7.93 -12.07
C LYS A 126 22.90 -7.22 -12.91
N SER A 127 22.51 -6.59 -14.01
CA SER A 127 23.42 -5.87 -14.90
C SER A 127 23.55 -4.37 -14.56
N ALA A 128 22.59 -3.82 -13.82
CA ALA A 128 22.61 -2.45 -13.35
C ALA A 128 23.48 -2.29 -12.09
N THR A 129 23.88 -1.04 -11.81
CA THR A 129 24.50 -0.64 -10.54
C THR A 129 23.60 0.38 -9.87
N SER A 130 23.31 0.20 -8.59
CA SER A 130 22.50 1.16 -7.83
C SER A 130 23.16 2.55 -7.80
N THR A 131 22.33 3.58 -7.91
CA THR A 131 22.75 4.98 -7.78
C THR A 131 22.72 5.49 -6.34
N ALA A 132 22.29 4.65 -5.38
CA ALA A 132 22.26 5.02 -3.97
C ALA A 132 23.69 5.22 -3.43
N VAL A 133 23.93 6.39 -2.83
CA VAL A 133 25.24 6.77 -2.28
C VAL A 133 25.21 6.67 -0.77
N ALA A 134 26.26 6.11 -0.18
CA ALA A 134 26.41 6.02 1.26
C ALA A 134 26.41 7.43 1.88
N ARG A 135 25.55 7.67 2.86
CA ARG A 135 25.43 8.98 3.52
C ARG A 135 24.98 8.84 4.97
N VAL A 136 25.70 9.52 5.88
CA VAL A 136 25.33 9.62 7.29
C VAL A 136 24.11 10.52 7.44
N ASP A 137 23.13 10.04 8.20
CA ASP A 137 22.03 10.88 8.73
C ASP A 137 22.43 11.34 10.13
N GLU A 138 22.89 12.58 10.25
CA GLU A 138 23.25 13.19 11.54
C GLU A 138 22.06 13.29 12.51
N HIS A 139 20.84 13.11 12.01
CA HIS A 139 19.60 13.12 12.78
C HIS A 139 19.01 11.72 12.98
N ASP A 140 19.72 10.62 12.63
CA ASP A 140 19.21 9.28 12.93
C ASP A 140 19.03 9.13 14.45
N PRO A 141 17.81 8.88 14.93
CA PRO A 141 17.51 8.91 16.36
C PRO A 141 18.16 7.76 17.14
N ASN A 142 18.71 6.75 16.45
CA ASN A 142 19.40 5.62 17.05
C ASN A 142 20.90 5.60 16.68
N GLY A 143 21.40 6.68 16.07
CA GLY A 143 22.81 6.84 15.71
C GLY A 143 23.32 5.86 14.64
N ARG A 144 22.42 5.26 13.84
CA ARG A 144 22.81 4.32 12.77
C ARG A 144 23.66 5.01 11.70
N LYS A 145 24.59 4.26 11.11
CA LYS A 145 25.53 4.75 10.12
C LYS A 145 25.56 3.83 8.89
N PRO A 146 25.93 4.37 7.71
CA PRO A 146 26.24 3.53 6.57
C PRO A 146 27.23 2.43 6.94
N GLY A 147 26.97 1.21 6.48
CA GLY A 147 27.72 0.01 6.86
C GLY A 147 27.10 -0.81 7.99
N ASP A 148 26.17 -0.24 8.77
CA ASP A 148 25.49 -0.99 9.83
C ASP A 148 24.60 -2.08 9.24
N ARG A 149 24.64 -3.27 9.84
CA ARG A 149 23.77 -4.37 9.42
C ARG A 149 22.42 -4.27 10.12
N VAL A 150 21.36 -4.18 9.32
CA VAL A 150 19.99 -3.96 9.82
C VAL A 150 19.00 -4.92 9.17
N ALA A 151 17.88 -5.14 9.86
CA ALA A 151 16.70 -5.80 9.34
C ALA A 151 15.54 -4.80 9.30
N VAL A 152 14.85 -4.74 8.16
CA VAL A 152 13.70 -3.86 7.94
C VAL A 152 12.46 -4.72 7.66
N MET A 153 11.34 -4.43 8.32
CA MET A 153 10.08 -5.15 8.13
C MET A 153 8.87 -4.23 8.35
N PRO A 154 7.71 -4.47 7.73
CA PRO A 154 6.50 -3.72 8.03
C PRO A 154 6.09 -3.81 9.50
N ASP A 155 5.45 -2.78 10.04
CA ASP A 155 4.94 -2.77 11.43
C ASP A 155 3.51 -3.30 11.57
N ASP A 156 2.81 -3.55 10.46
CA ASP A 156 1.41 -3.97 10.41
C ASP A 156 1.26 -5.47 10.14
N TYR A 157 1.65 -5.95 8.97
CA TYR A 157 1.49 -7.35 8.54
C TYR A 157 2.57 -7.78 7.55
N GLY A 158 2.69 -9.10 7.31
CA GLY A 158 3.74 -9.62 6.43
C GLY A 158 5.14 -9.22 6.91
N ARG A 159 5.39 -9.41 8.22
CA ARG A 159 6.60 -8.96 8.93
C ARG A 159 7.85 -9.81 8.62
N ASP A 160 8.05 -10.13 7.36
CA ASP A 160 9.22 -10.87 6.88
C ASP A 160 10.42 -9.90 6.80
N PRO A 161 11.49 -10.11 7.59
CA PRO A 161 12.59 -9.17 7.66
C PRO A 161 13.46 -9.20 6.40
N VAL A 162 13.71 -8.02 5.83
CA VAL A 162 14.72 -7.82 4.79
C VAL A 162 16.00 -7.35 5.44
N VAL A 163 17.02 -8.22 5.40
CA VAL A 163 18.34 -7.96 5.99
C VAL A 163 19.29 -7.40 4.96
N GLY A 164 20.05 -6.36 5.33
CA GLY A 164 21.06 -5.75 4.49
C GLY A 164 22.00 -4.83 5.26
N GLU A 165 22.93 -4.24 4.53
CA GLU A 165 23.84 -3.21 5.01
C GLU A 165 23.23 -1.83 4.75
N LEU A 166 23.15 -0.97 5.77
CA LEU A 166 22.61 0.38 5.63
C LEU A 166 23.48 1.18 4.64
N VAL A 167 22.86 1.73 3.60
CA VAL A 167 23.52 2.65 2.66
C VAL A 167 23.31 4.08 3.16
N TYR A 168 22.06 4.47 3.36
CA TYR A 168 21.71 5.74 3.97
C TYR A 168 20.33 5.66 4.61
N SER A 169 20.04 6.65 5.44
CA SER A 169 18.69 6.92 5.92
C SER A 169 18.39 8.42 5.87
N THR A 170 17.11 8.75 6.00
CA THR A 170 16.59 10.11 6.20
C THR A 170 15.42 10.05 7.17
N ALA A 171 14.77 11.17 7.47
CA ALA A 171 13.50 11.18 8.22
C ALA A 171 12.39 10.33 7.57
N GLN A 172 12.42 10.12 6.24
CA GLN A 172 11.36 9.44 5.50
C GLN A 172 11.75 8.08 4.95
N GLU A 173 13.03 7.73 4.88
CA GLU A 173 13.51 6.58 4.13
C GLU A 173 14.65 5.84 4.84
N ILE A 174 14.70 4.53 4.63
CA ILE A 174 15.88 3.71 4.89
C ILE A 174 16.21 2.87 3.65
N ALA A 175 17.47 2.90 3.22
CA ALA A 175 17.96 2.18 2.05
C ALA A 175 19.05 1.19 2.45
N ILE A 176 18.86 -0.09 2.12
CA ILE A 176 19.78 -1.17 2.50
C ILE A 176 20.31 -1.91 1.28
N LYS A 177 21.62 -2.15 1.25
CA LYS A 177 22.29 -2.97 0.25
C LYS A 177 22.16 -4.45 0.63
N ARG A 178 21.83 -5.28 -0.36
CA ARG A 178 21.87 -6.74 -0.23
C ARG A 178 22.30 -7.39 -1.55
N ASN A 179 22.86 -8.59 -1.44
CA ASN A 179 23.20 -9.42 -2.59
C ASN A 179 22.17 -10.55 -2.71
N ASP A 180 21.71 -10.79 -3.94
CA ASP A 180 20.85 -11.91 -4.28
C ASP A 180 21.42 -12.67 -5.49
N PRO A 181 21.45 -14.02 -5.50
CA PRO A 181 22.01 -14.78 -6.63
C PRO A 181 21.36 -14.47 -7.98
N ALA A 182 20.06 -14.16 -7.98
CA ALA A 182 19.28 -13.86 -9.19
C ALA A 182 19.37 -12.39 -9.58
N ALA A 183 19.42 -11.46 -8.61
CA ALA A 183 19.38 -10.02 -8.86
C ALA A 183 20.72 -9.28 -8.70
N GLY A 184 21.79 -9.92 -8.22
CA GLY A 184 23.08 -9.27 -7.96
C GLY A 184 23.06 -8.35 -6.74
N ASP A 185 23.88 -7.30 -6.77
CA ASP A 185 23.92 -6.26 -5.74
C ASP A 185 22.80 -5.24 -5.97
N VAL A 186 21.81 -5.21 -5.06
CA VAL A 186 20.69 -4.28 -5.11
C VAL A 186 20.61 -3.45 -3.84
N VAL A 187 20.03 -2.25 -3.96
CA VAL A 187 19.64 -1.43 -2.81
C VAL A 187 18.12 -1.42 -2.75
N VAL A 188 17.57 -1.82 -1.61
CA VAL A 188 16.14 -1.85 -1.35
C VAL A 188 15.77 -0.67 -0.48
N HIS A 189 14.76 0.08 -0.90
CA HIS A 189 14.32 1.33 -0.30
C HIS A 189 12.99 1.12 0.42
N PHE A 190 12.90 1.57 1.67
CA PHE A 190 11.70 1.48 2.49
C PHE A 190 11.34 2.86 3.02
N PRO A 191 10.05 3.24 3.07
CA PRO A 191 9.64 4.37 3.88
C PRO A 191 9.90 4.06 5.36
N ARG A 192 10.18 5.09 6.17
CA ARG A 192 10.29 4.92 7.63
C ARG A 192 8.93 4.71 8.28
N ALA A 193 7.91 5.45 7.85
CA ALA A 193 6.57 5.29 8.36
C ALA A 193 6.00 3.93 7.91
N GLY A 194 5.47 3.15 8.86
CA GLY A 194 4.96 1.81 8.61
C GLY A 194 6.01 0.69 8.61
N PHE A 195 7.27 0.99 8.94
CA PHE A 195 8.35 0.01 8.98
C PHE A 195 9.17 0.10 10.27
N LEU A 196 9.56 -1.08 10.75
CA LEU A 196 10.48 -1.26 11.88
C LEU A 196 11.88 -1.49 11.34
N VAL A 197 12.86 -0.86 11.98
CA VAL A 197 14.29 -1.05 11.70
C VAL A 197 14.98 -1.52 12.97
N VAL A 198 15.49 -2.74 12.94
CA VAL A 198 16.23 -3.34 14.06
C VAL A 198 17.66 -3.69 13.62
N SER A 199 18.59 -3.76 14.57
CA SER A 199 19.91 -4.33 14.31
C SER A 199 19.76 -5.81 13.95
N ALA A 200 20.50 -6.27 12.95
CA ALA A 200 20.47 -7.66 12.47
C ALA A 200 21.61 -8.51 13.05
#